data_AF-W4DWF1-F1
#
_entry.id   AF-W4DWF1-F1
#
_cell.length_a   1.000
_cell.length_b   1.000
_cell.length_c   1.000
_cell.angle_alpha   90.00
_cell.angle_beta   90.00
_cell.angle_gamma   90.00
#
_symmetry.space_group_name_H-M   'P 1'
#
loop_
_entity.id
_entity.type
_entity.pdbx_description
1 polymer ?
#
loop_
_entity_poly.entity_id
_entity_poly.type
_entity_poly.pdbx_seq_one_letter_code
_entity_poly.pdbx_strand_id
1 'polypeptide(L)'
;MNRLELRTKVRHVVNEIVSEKGFVSPLDVFLRIGKITSKLVEEWRFGRVPYLERVLQGNLSQFSFIMSLLRENARELHLKPSYTAYMRWGKGPKRPLRFSKSGDPNVEKHYATHYVPAKQEVPRNPSLTSWNMQPKGE
;
A
#
# COMPACT_ATOMS: atom_id res chain seq x y z
N MET A 1 4.51 -22.71 6.54
CA MET A 1 3.17 -22.28 6.12
C MET A 1 2.93 -22.71 4.69
N ASN A 2 1.92 -23.56 4.48
CA ASN A 2 1.53 -24.00 3.14
C ASN A 2 0.76 -22.90 2.39
N ARG A 3 0.40 -23.12 1.12
CA ARG A 3 -0.28 -22.10 0.30
C ARG A 3 -1.69 -21.76 0.79
N LEU A 4 -2.41 -22.74 1.34
CA LEU A 4 -3.78 -22.54 1.84
C LEU A 4 -3.76 -21.68 3.10
N GLU A 5 -2.90 -22.03 4.06
CA GLU A 5 -2.66 -21.25 5.28
C GLU A 5 -2.22 -19.82 4.95
N LEU A 6 -1.32 -19.66 3.98
CA LEU A 6 -0.86 -18.34 3.55
C LEU A 6 -2.00 -17.52 2.92
N ARG A 7 -2.87 -18.14 2.11
CA ARG A 7 -4.06 -17.47 1.56
C ARG A 7 -4.97 -16.96 2.67
N THR A 8 -5.33 -17.82 3.62
CA THR A 8 -6.18 -17.46 4.76
C THR A 8 -5.55 -16.33 5.58
N LYS A 9 -4.24 -16.43 5.87
CA LYS A 9 -3.50 -15.41 6.61
C LYS A 9 -3.47 -14.06 5.87
N VAL A 10 -3.21 -14.06 4.56
CA VAL A 10 -3.21 -12.81 3.76
C VAL A 10 -4.59 -12.17 3.76
N ARG A 11 -5.67 -12.96 3.55
CA ARG A 11 -7.04 -12.44 3.59
C ARG A 11 -7.35 -11.78 4.92
N HIS A 12 -7.05 -12.46 6.02
CA HIS A 12 -7.25 -11.93 7.37
C HIS A 12 -6.49 -10.61 7.58
N VAL A 13 -5.18 -10.62 7.30
CA VAL A 13 -4.30 -9.45 7.45
C VAL A 13 -4.75 -8.26 6.62
N VAL A 14 -5.18 -8.48 5.36
CA VAL A 14 -5.67 -7.39 4.51
C VAL A 14 -6.93 -6.77 5.09
N ASN A 15 -7.88 -7.58 5.57
CA ASN A 15 -9.11 -7.07 6.18
C ASN A 15 -8.83 -6.28 7.47
N GLU A 16 -7.93 -6.79 8.35
CA GLU A 16 -7.51 -6.05 9.55
C GLU A 16 -6.91 -4.69 9.19
N ILE A 17 -5.92 -4.68 8.28
CA ILE A 17 -5.21 -3.44 7.90
C ILE A 17 -6.19 -2.43 7.30
N VAL A 18 -7.11 -2.86 6.44
CA VAL A 18 -8.10 -1.98 5.82
C VAL A 18 -9.10 -1.45 6.86
N SER A 19 -9.52 -2.29 7.82
CA SER A 19 -10.38 -1.86 8.94
C SER A 19 -9.68 -0.81 9.83
N GLU A 20 -8.38 -1.02 10.12
CA GLU A 20 -7.58 -0.14 10.98
C GLU A 20 -7.17 1.18 10.31
N LYS A 21 -6.75 1.13 9.02
CA LYS A 21 -6.11 2.27 8.32
C LYS A 21 -6.95 2.84 7.18
N GLY A 22 -7.97 2.14 6.72
CA GLY A 22 -8.76 2.47 5.53
C GLY A 22 -8.09 2.11 4.19
N PHE A 23 -6.83 1.70 4.18
CA PHE A 23 -6.09 1.32 2.95
C PHE A 23 -5.02 0.27 3.28
N VAL A 24 -4.48 -0.39 2.25
CA VAL A 24 -3.43 -1.41 2.41
C VAL A 24 -2.36 -1.30 1.34
N SER A 25 -1.09 -1.51 1.70
CA SER A 25 0.03 -1.61 0.77
C SER A 25 0.72 -2.99 0.84
N PRO A 26 1.49 -3.39 -0.18
CA PRO A 26 2.32 -4.60 -0.12
C PRO A 26 3.23 -4.62 1.12
N LEU A 27 3.82 -3.47 1.47
CA LEU A 27 4.71 -3.35 2.63
C LEU A 27 3.98 -3.64 3.95
N ASP A 28 2.76 -3.16 4.12
CA ASP A 28 1.94 -3.45 5.31
C ASP A 28 1.68 -4.95 5.45
N VAL A 29 1.34 -5.62 4.34
CA VAL A 29 1.08 -7.07 4.32
C VAL A 29 2.35 -7.86 4.66
N PHE A 30 3.50 -7.50 4.08
CA PHE A 30 4.77 -8.15 4.41
C PHE A 30 5.16 -7.97 5.88
N LEU A 31 4.95 -6.78 6.45
CA LEU A 31 5.17 -6.52 7.87
C LEU A 31 4.27 -7.39 8.76
N ARG A 32 2.94 -7.34 8.55
CA ARG A 32 1.96 -8.03 9.40
C ARG A 32 2.01 -9.56 9.28
N ILE A 33 2.40 -10.09 8.12
CA ILE A 33 2.62 -11.54 7.96
C ILE A 33 3.93 -12.00 8.62
N GLY A 34 4.87 -11.08 8.88
CA GLY A 34 6.19 -11.37 9.45
C GLY A 34 7.24 -11.72 8.39
N LYS A 35 7.13 -11.18 7.17
CA LYS A 35 8.11 -11.37 6.09
C LYS A 35 9.26 -10.38 6.14
N ILE A 36 9.10 -9.29 6.87
CA ILE A 36 10.11 -8.27 7.12
C ILE A 36 9.83 -7.61 8.47
N THR A 37 10.86 -7.11 9.13
CA THR A 37 10.72 -6.34 10.38
C THR A 37 10.71 -4.85 10.10
N SER A 38 10.10 -4.06 10.98
CA SER A 38 10.10 -2.59 10.87
C SER A 38 11.51 -2.01 10.79
N LYS A 39 12.47 -2.60 11.52
CA LYS A 39 13.89 -2.22 11.45
C LYS A 39 14.45 -2.39 10.04
N LEU A 40 14.22 -3.52 9.37
CA LEU A 40 14.73 -3.74 8.01
C LEU A 40 14.05 -2.84 6.97
N VAL A 41 12.77 -2.52 7.18
CA VAL A 41 12.07 -1.50 6.39
C VAL A 41 12.74 -0.15 6.54
N GLU A 42 13.06 0.25 7.77
CA GLU A 42 13.75 1.51 8.05
C GLU A 42 15.15 1.56 7.41
N GLU A 43 15.94 0.50 7.54
CA GLU A 43 17.24 0.36 6.87
C GLU A 43 17.13 0.54 5.35
N TRP A 44 16.10 -0.07 4.74
CA TRP A 44 15.79 0.12 3.33
C TRP A 44 15.33 1.56 3.02
N ARG A 45 14.48 2.17 3.87
CA ARG A 45 14.03 3.56 3.70
C ARG A 45 15.18 4.57 3.75
N PHE A 46 16.18 4.35 4.59
CA PHE A 46 17.40 5.14 4.61
C PHE A 46 18.39 4.77 3.48
N GLY A 47 18.09 3.75 2.69
CA GLY A 47 18.90 3.31 1.57
C GLY A 47 20.18 2.57 1.96
N ARG A 48 20.25 2.04 3.19
CA ARG A 48 21.32 1.14 3.66
C ARG A 48 21.17 -0.25 3.03
N VAL A 49 19.94 -0.62 2.69
CA VAL A 49 19.63 -1.78 1.85
C VAL A 49 19.35 -1.31 0.41
N PRO A 50 19.99 -1.89 -0.62
CA PRO A 50 19.85 -1.41 -2.00
C PRO A 50 18.47 -1.68 -2.62
N TYR A 51 17.78 -2.74 -2.19
CA TYR A 51 16.42 -3.06 -2.62
C TYR A 51 15.67 -3.93 -1.58
N LEU A 52 14.35 -3.77 -1.48
CA LEU A 52 13.53 -4.39 -0.42
C LEU A 52 13.59 -5.92 -0.41
N GLU A 53 13.50 -6.58 -1.57
CA GLU A 53 13.54 -8.05 -1.70
C GLU A 53 14.79 -8.68 -1.10
N ARG A 54 15.89 -7.92 -0.96
CA ARG A 54 17.13 -8.40 -0.32
C ARG A 54 16.93 -8.81 1.13
N VAL A 55 15.98 -8.19 1.81
CA VAL A 55 15.73 -8.35 3.25
C VAL A 55 14.37 -8.95 3.55
N LEU A 56 13.59 -9.32 2.52
CA LEU A 56 12.37 -10.09 2.68
C LEU A 56 12.69 -11.57 2.94
N GLN A 57 11.97 -12.18 3.89
CA GLN A 57 12.13 -13.60 4.23
C GLN A 57 11.24 -14.48 3.34
N GLY A 58 11.87 -15.24 2.44
CA GLY A 58 11.19 -16.18 1.54
C GLY A 58 11.82 -16.18 0.16
N ASN A 59 11.04 -16.57 -0.85
CA ASN A 59 11.46 -16.56 -2.24
C ASN A 59 10.49 -15.76 -3.12
N LEU A 60 10.92 -15.44 -4.34
CA LEU A 60 10.16 -14.61 -5.28
C LEU A 60 8.79 -15.20 -5.64
N SER A 61 8.66 -16.53 -5.68
CA SER A 61 7.39 -17.21 -5.93
C SER A 61 6.39 -16.94 -4.80
N GLN A 62 6.86 -16.99 -3.54
CA GLN A 62 6.04 -16.66 -2.39
C GLN A 62 5.63 -15.18 -2.35
N PHE A 63 6.55 -14.26 -2.69
CA PHE A 63 6.24 -12.82 -2.73
C PHE A 63 5.23 -12.51 -3.82
N SER A 64 5.42 -13.10 -5.01
CA SER A 64 4.48 -12.98 -6.13
C SER A 64 3.10 -13.51 -5.77
N PHE A 65 3.02 -14.62 -5.05
CA PHE A 65 1.76 -15.16 -4.58
C PHE A 65 1.08 -14.26 -3.55
N ILE A 66 1.82 -13.73 -2.57
CA ILE A 66 1.29 -12.76 -1.58
C ILE A 66 0.75 -11.52 -2.29
N MET A 67 1.50 -10.95 -3.24
CA MET A 67 1.06 -9.79 -4.00
C MET A 67 -0.19 -10.09 -4.84
N SER A 68 -0.30 -11.29 -5.41
CA SER A 68 -1.51 -11.71 -6.13
C SER A 68 -2.73 -11.77 -5.22
N LEU A 69 -2.58 -12.36 -4.04
CA LEU A 69 -3.63 -12.44 -3.03
C LEU A 69 -4.05 -11.04 -2.56
N LEU A 70 -3.10 -10.13 -2.31
CA LEU A 70 -3.41 -8.75 -1.97
C LEU A 70 -4.30 -8.09 -3.04
N ARG A 71 -3.97 -8.25 -4.33
CA ARG A 71 -4.77 -7.70 -5.42
C ARG A 71 -6.18 -8.27 -5.49
N GLU A 72 -6.30 -9.59 -5.30
CA GLU A 72 -7.59 -10.29 -5.26
C GLU A 72 -8.48 -9.72 -4.14
N ASN A 73 -7.95 -9.68 -2.91
CA ASN A 73 -8.68 -9.16 -1.75
C ASN A 73 -9.02 -7.67 -1.88
N ALA A 74 -8.11 -6.85 -2.42
CA ALA A 74 -8.37 -5.44 -2.64
C ALA A 74 -9.53 -5.21 -3.63
N ARG A 75 -9.67 -6.06 -4.66
CA ARG A 75 -10.81 -6.01 -5.60
C ARG A 75 -12.12 -6.41 -4.94
N GLU A 76 -12.11 -7.46 -4.12
CA GLU A 76 -13.28 -7.87 -3.33
C GLU A 76 -13.75 -6.77 -2.37
N LEU A 77 -12.80 -5.99 -1.82
CA LEU A 77 -13.08 -4.83 -0.97
C LEU A 77 -13.35 -3.53 -1.74
N HIS A 78 -13.50 -3.60 -3.07
CA HIS A 78 -13.73 -2.44 -3.95
C HIS A 78 -12.70 -1.29 -3.82
N LEU A 79 -11.46 -1.62 -3.43
CA LEU A 79 -10.35 -0.67 -3.35
C LEU A 79 -9.74 -0.41 -4.72
N LYS A 80 -9.29 0.82 -4.94
CA LYS A 80 -8.62 1.25 -6.17
C LYS A 80 -7.10 1.27 -6.00
N PRO A 81 -6.33 0.84 -7.03
CA PRO A 81 -4.89 0.97 -7.01
C PRO A 81 -4.49 2.45 -7.10
N SER A 82 -3.56 2.86 -6.23
CA SER A 82 -2.97 4.19 -6.18
C SER A 82 -1.44 4.04 -6.07
N TYR A 83 -0.73 4.59 -7.05
CA TYR A 83 0.73 4.54 -7.06
C TYR A 83 1.30 5.48 -5.99
N THR A 84 2.26 4.97 -5.21
CA THR A 84 3.00 5.77 -4.23
C THR A 84 4.47 5.79 -4.57
N ALA A 85 5.06 6.98 -4.72
CA ALA A 85 6.50 7.11 -4.94
C ALA A 85 7.26 6.90 -3.62
N TYR A 86 8.14 5.89 -3.57
CA TYR A 86 9.00 5.64 -2.41
C TYR A 86 10.35 6.32 -2.60
N MET A 87 10.56 7.43 -1.91
CA MET A 87 11.85 8.14 -1.90
C MET A 87 12.64 7.79 -0.66
N ARG A 88 13.97 7.77 -0.78
CA ARG A 88 14.89 7.59 0.35
C ARG A 88 14.64 8.66 1.41
N TRP A 89 14.71 8.25 2.67
CA TRP A 89 14.68 9.13 3.84
C TRP A 89 16.05 9.76 4.12
N GLY A 90 16.05 10.84 4.91
CA GLY A 90 17.26 11.54 5.32
C GLY A 90 17.60 12.76 4.47
N LYS A 91 18.79 13.32 4.73
CA LYS A 91 19.33 14.51 4.05
C LYS A 91 20.00 14.12 2.72
N GLY A 92 19.96 15.01 1.75
CA GLY A 92 20.58 14.83 0.44
C GLY A 92 19.57 14.68 -0.71
N PRO A 93 20.07 14.37 -1.93
CA PRO A 93 19.22 14.28 -3.11
C PRO A 93 18.10 13.24 -2.95
N LYS A 94 16.88 13.59 -3.37
CA LYS A 94 15.76 12.66 -3.40
C LYS A 94 16.04 11.57 -4.42
N ARG A 95 16.35 10.36 -3.93
CA ARG A 95 16.58 9.16 -4.75
C ARG A 95 15.42 8.18 -4.58
N PRO A 96 14.86 7.65 -5.67
CA PRO A 96 13.85 6.60 -5.57
C PRO A 96 14.44 5.35 -4.96
N LEU A 97 13.66 4.70 -4.11
CA LEU A 97 13.97 3.37 -3.57
C LEU A 97 13.60 2.31 -4.60
N ARG A 98 14.32 1.20 -4.56
CA ARG A 98 14.05 0.02 -5.37
C ARG A 98 13.47 -1.08 -4.51
N PHE A 99 12.49 -1.82 -5.03
CA PHE A 99 11.89 -2.96 -4.35
C PHE A 99 12.58 -4.25 -4.75
N SER A 100 12.87 -4.44 -6.03
CA SER A 100 13.36 -5.70 -6.57
C SER A 100 14.84 -5.66 -6.95
N LYS A 101 15.46 -6.83 -7.09
CA LYS A 101 16.82 -6.93 -7.64
C LYS A 101 16.87 -6.52 -9.11
N SER A 102 15.86 -6.89 -9.89
CA SER A 102 15.80 -6.61 -11.34
C SER A 102 15.61 -5.12 -11.63
N GLY A 103 14.87 -4.41 -10.77
CA GLY A 103 14.46 -3.03 -11.05
C GLY A 103 13.48 -2.92 -12.22
N ASP A 104 12.79 -4.02 -12.56
CA ASP A 104 11.79 -4.03 -13.62
C ASP A 104 10.66 -3.03 -13.31
N PRO A 105 10.36 -2.06 -14.19
CA PRO A 105 9.39 -1.01 -13.88
C PRO A 105 7.99 -1.51 -13.49
N ASN A 106 7.55 -2.64 -14.04
CA ASN A 106 6.26 -3.22 -13.68
C ASN A 106 6.31 -3.86 -12.29
N VAL A 107 7.38 -4.58 -11.95
CA VAL A 107 7.59 -5.12 -10.59
C VAL A 107 7.65 -3.98 -9.57
N GLU A 108 8.42 -2.93 -9.85
CA GLU A 108 8.54 -1.76 -8.99
C GLU A 108 7.17 -1.08 -8.77
N LYS A 109 6.39 -0.90 -9.85
CA LYS A 109 5.04 -0.34 -9.78
C LYS A 109 4.11 -1.19 -8.91
N HIS A 110 4.16 -2.52 -9.03
CA HIS A 110 3.31 -3.40 -8.23
C HIS A 110 3.61 -3.30 -6.73
N TYR A 111 4.89 -3.30 -6.34
CA TYR A 111 5.26 -3.10 -4.93
C TYR A 111 4.90 -1.70 -4.41
N ALA A 112 4.97 -0.69 -5.26
CA ALA A 112 4.65 0.70 -4.94
C ALA A 112 3.14 1.02 -4.92
N THR A 113 2.27 0.09 -5.32
CA THR A 113 0.83 0.33 -5.44
C THR A 113 0.14 0.09 -4.09
N HIS A 114 -0.50 1.13 -3.58
CA HIS A 114 -1.40 1.07 -2.44
C HIS A 114 -2.82 0.82 -2.94
N TYR A 115 -3.66 0.18 -2.14
CA TYR A 115 -5.07 -0.03 -2.43
C TYR A 115 -5.88 0.81 -1.45
N VAL A 116 -6.53 1.84 -1.98
CA VAL A 116 -7.22 2.88 -1.23
C VAL A 116 -8.71 2.90 -1.59
N PRO A 117 -9.60 3.42 -0.73
CA PRO A 117 -11.01 3.57 -1.08
C PRO A 117 -11.14 4.47 -2.31
N ALA A 118 -12.18 4.24 -3.11
CA ALA A 118 -12.51 5.20 -4.16
C ALA A 118 -12.75 6.56 -3.51
N LYS A 119 -11.96 7.58 -3.89
CA LYS A 119 -12.23 8.95 -3.47
C LYS A 119 -13.66 9.28 -3.89
N GLN A 120 -14.53 9.59 -2.93
CA GLN A 120 -15.83 10.17 -3.26
C GLN A 120 -15.54 11.46 -4.02
N GLU A 121 -15.96 11.53 -5.27
CA GLU A 121 -15.98 12.78 -6.00
C GLU A 121 -17.02 13.66 -5.31
N VAL A 122 -16.59 14.53 -4.40
CA VAL A 122 -17.42 15.66 -3.99
C VAL A 122 -17.68 16.44 -5.28
N PRO A 123 -18.94 16.60 -5.73
CA PRO A 123 -19.22 17.30 -6.97
C PRO A 123 -18.61 18.69 -6.90
N ARG A 124 -17.72 19.02 -7.86
CA ARG A 124 -17.17 20.38 -8.03
C ARG A 124 -18.24 21.30 -8.64
N ASN A 125 -19.40 21.41 -8.00
CA ASN A 125 -20.35 22.46 -8.34
C ASN A 125 -20.39 23.52 -7.23
N PRO A 126 -19.80 24.72 -7.44
CA PRO A 126 -19.88 25.81 -6.48
C PRO A 126 -21.29 26.41 -6.31
N SER A 127 -22.31 25.96 -7.08
CA SER A 127 -23.64 26.59 -7.08
C SER A 127 -24.71 25.90 -6.21
N LEU A 128 -24.35 24.97 -5.33
CA LEU A 128 -25.32 24.26 -4.47
C LEU A 128 -25.07 24.38 -2.96
N THR A 129 -24.19 25.29 -2.53
CA THR A 129 -24.05 25.62 -1.08
C THR A 129 -25.00 26.74 -0.63
N SER A 130 -25.95 27.15 -1.48
CA SER A 130 -27.06 28.01 -1.09
C SER A 130 -28.24 27.17 -0.59
N TRP A 131 -28.26 26.91 0.71
CA TRP A 131 -29.50 26.68 1.45
C TRP A 131 -29.71 27.82 2.45
N ASN A 132 -30.71 28.64 2.14
CA ASN A 132 -31.65 29.31 3.04
C ASN A 132 -31.20 29.60 4.49
N MET A 133 -30.89 30.87 4.76
CA MET A 133 -31.43 31.55 5.94
C MET A 133 -32.20 32.79 5.46
N GLN A 134 -33.51 32.79 5.71
CA GLN A 134 -34.38 33.96 5.51
C GLN A 134 -33.93 35.13 6.40
N PRO A 135 -34.20 36.39 6.03
CA PRO A 135 -34.07 37.50 6.96
C PRO A 135 -35.22 37.44 7.98
N LYS A 136 -34.92 37.56 9.27
CA LYS A 136 -35.89 37.88 10.33
C LYS A 136 -35.39 39.11 11.09
N GLY A 137 -36.14 40.21 10.99
CA GLY A 137 -36.20 41.36 11.91
C GLY A 137 -34.92 42.19 12.04
N GLU A 138 -34.95 43.52 12.18
CA GLU A 138 -36.01 44.49 12.46
C GLU A 138 -35.73 45.78 11.66
#